data_AF-A0A1R3JTA1-F1
#
_entry.id   AF-A0A1R3JTA1-F1
#
_cell.length_a   1.000
_cell.length_b   1.000
_cell.length_c   1.000
_cell.angle_alpha   90.00
_cell.angle_beta   90.00
_cell.angle_gamma   90.00
#
_symmetry.space_group_name_H-M   'P 1'
#
loop_
_entity.id
_entity.type
_entity.pdbx_description
1 polymer ?
#
loop_
_entity_poly.entity_id
_entity_poly.type
_entity_poly.pdbx_seq_one_letter_code
_entity_poly.pdbx_strand_id
1 'polypeptide(L)' 'MELVKSAQKAGGKAFVFSPMHVSEEQLAKLTGIAAILRFPCPDLEELVL' A
#
# COMPACT_ATOMS: atom_id res chain seq x y z
N MET A 1 -6.19 11.37 1.75
CA MET A 1 -6.43 10.12 1.00
C MET A 1 -6.01 10.23 -0.48
N GLU A 2 -5.05 11.09 -0.82
CA GLU A 2 -4.69 11.30 -2.23
C GLU A 2 -3.99 10.09 -2.85
N LEU A 3 -3.21 9.34 -2.07
CA LEU A 3 -2.60 8.08 -2.51
C LEU A 3 -3.64 7.04 -2.96
N VAL A 4 -4.69 6.84 -2.16
CA VAL A 4 -5.79 5.93 -2.45
C VAL A 4 -6.52 6.35 -3.73
N LYS A 5 -6.82 7.63 -3.88
CA LYS A 5 -7.47 8.17 -5.08
C LYS A 5 -6.59 8.02 -6.32
N SER A 6 -5.29 8.28 -6.20
CA SER A 6 -4.32 8.13 -7.28
C SER A 6 -4.23 6.66 -7.74
N ALA A 7 -4.14 5.73 -6.79
CA ALA A 7 -4.12 4.29 -7.07
C ALA A 7 -5.40 3.84 -7.79
N GLN A 8 -6.57 4.33 -7.36
CA GLN A 8 -7.84 4.04 -8.04
C GLN A 8 -7.91 4.64 -9.45
N LYS A 9 -7.45 5.88 -9.64
CA LYS A 9 -7.36 6.52 -10.97
C LYS A 9 -6.43 5.78 -11.93
N ALA A 10 -5.34 5.18 -11.41
CA ALA A 10 -4.42 4.36 -12.20
C ALA A 10 -4.96 2.94 -12.52
N GLY A 11 -6.21 2.65 -12.11
CA GLY A 11 -6.89 1.36 -12.30
C GLY A 11 -6.57 0.32 -11.23
N GLY A 12 -5.94 0.71 -10.12
CA GLY A 12 -5.66 -0.14 -8.97
C GLY A 12 -6.83 -0.22 -8.00
N LYS A 13 -6.87 -1.27 -7.17
CA LYS A 13 -7.80 -1.38 -6.04
C LYS A 13 -7.08 -0.98 -4.76
N ALA A 14 -7.74 -0.17 -3.94
CA ALA A 14 -7.21 0.25 -2.64
C ALA A 14 -8.14 -0.25 -1.54
N PHE A 15 -7.55 -0.86 -0.51
CA PHE A 15 -8.26 -1.39 0.66
C PHE A 15 -7.80 -0.60 1.89
N VAL A 16 -8.75 -0.16 2.70
CA VAL A 16 -8.47 0.51 3.97
C VAL A 16 -8.86 -0.45 5.09
N PHE A 17 -7.87 -0.89 5.87
CA PHE A 17 -8.11 -1.74 7.03
C PHE A 17 -8.52 -0.89 8.23
N SER A 18 -9.54 -1.35 8.94
CA SER A 18 -9.96 -0.71 10.19
C SER A 18 -9.01 -1.13 11.34
N PRO A 19 -8.71 -0.24 12.31
CA PRO A 19 -7.75 -0.50 13.38
C PRO A 19 -8.10 -1.61 14.39
N MET A 20 -9.28 -2.23 14.29
CA MET A 20 -9.77 -3.21 15.29
C MET A 20 -9.70 -4.67 14.82
N HIS A 21 -9.00 -4.97 13.73
CA HIS A 21 -8.92 -6.33 13.21
C HIS A 21 -7.47 -6.81 13.15
N VAL A 22 -7.22 -8.09 13.46
CA VAL A 22 -5.88 -8.73 13.55
C VAL A 22 -5.00 -8.46 12.32
N SER A 23 -5.61 -8.21 11.16
CA SER A 23 -4.92 -7.82 9.92
C SER A 23 -4.20 -6.46 10.01
N GLU A 24 -4.64 -5.54 10.87
CA GLU A 24 -4.02 -4.22 11.05
C GLU A 24 -2.68 -4.31 11.81
N GLU A 25 -2.57 -5.17 12.83
CA GLU A 25 -1.31 -5.39 13.54
C GLU A 25 -0.19 -5.90 12.62
N GLN A 26 -0.52 -6.77 11.67
CA GLN A 26 0.46 -7.28 10.71
C GLN A 26 0.89 -6.22 9.71
N LEU A 27 -0.04 -5.38 9.25
CA LEU A 27 0.26 -4.28 8.33
C LEU A 27 1.01 -3.14 9.02
N ALA A 28 0.70 -2.84 10.28
CA ALA A 28 1.40 -1.86 11.10
C ALA A 28 2.89 -2.19 11.29
N LYS A 29 3.21 -3.50 11.43
CA LYS A 29 4.61 -3.98 11.46
C LYS A 29 5.36 -3.73 10.14
N LEU A 30 4.64 -3.49 9.03
CA LEU A 30 5.16 -3.17 7.71
C LEU A 30 4.95 -1.68 7.37
N THR A 31 5.05 -0.78 8.35
CA THR A 31 4.84 0.69 8.25
C THR A 31 3.38 1.16 8.12
N GLY A 32 2.41 0.24 8.08
CA GLY A 32 0.98 0.57 7.98
C GLY A 32 0.46 0.74 6.54
N ILE A 33 1.34 0.63 5.53
CA ILE A 33 0.98 0.76 4.11
C ILE A 33 1.70 -0.33 3.30
N ALA A 34 0.98 -1.00 2.42
CA ALA A 34 1.53 -1.97 1.48
C ALA A 34 0.80 -1.90 0.13
N ALA A 35 1.50 -2.27 -0.95
CA ALA A 35 0.95 -2.31 -2.30
C ALA A 35 1.42 -3.56 -3.05
N ILE A 36 0.54 -4.10 -3.90
CA ILE A 36 0.85 -5.18 -4.83
C ILE A 36 0.93 -4.57 -6.22
N LEU A 37 2.09 -4.70 -6.87
CA LEU A 37 2.33 -4.14 -8.19
C LEU A 37 1.91 -5.13 -9.29
N ARG A 38 1.52 -4.59 -10.45
CA ARG A 38 1.16 -5.38 -11.65
C ARG A 38 2.39 -5.93 -12.37
N PHE A 39 3.54 -5.30 -12.17
CA PHE A 39 4.81 -5.65 -12.78
C PHE A 39 5.90 -5.61 -11.72
N PRO A 40 6.95 -6.43 -11.84
CA PRO A 40 8.10 -6.35 -10.96
C PRO A 40 8.76 -4.97 -11.11
N CYS A 41 9.08 -4.35 -9.98
CA CYS A 41 9.81 -3.08 -9.90
C CYS A 41 10.95 -3.27 -8.89
N PRO A 42 12.13 -3.76 -9.35
CA PRO A 42 13.23 -4.14 -8.46
C PRO A 42 13.87 -2.94 -7.75
N ASP A 43 13.92 -1.77 -8.39
CA ASP A 43 14.63 -0.59 -7.87
C ASP A 43 13.73 0.31 -6.99
N LEU A 44 12.62 -0.22 -6.47
CA LEU A 44 11.65 0.56 -5.69
C LEU A 44 12.24 1.02 -4.35
N GLU A 45 13.17 0.25 -3.79
CA GLU A 45 13.86 0.57 -2.54
C GLU A 45 14.88 1.71 -2.71
N GLU A 46 15.40 1.92 -3.92
CA GLU A 46 16.34 3.01 -4.25
C GLU A 46 15.65 4.36 -4.47
N LEU A 47 14.33 4.36 -4.67
CA LEU A 47 13.50 5.56 -4.90
C LEU A 47 13.15 6.33 -3.60
N VAL A 48 13.52 5.81 -2.43
CA VAL A 48 13.26 6.43 -1.14
C VAL A 48 14.44 7.34 -0.77
N LEU A 49 14.36 8.63 -1.15
CA LEU A 49 15.23 9.71 -0.66
C LEU A 49 14.65 10.36 0.60
#